data_AF-A0A3D3E5M0-F1
#
_entry.id   AF-A0A3D3E5M0-F1
#
_cell.length_a   1.000
_cell.length_b   1.000
_cell.length_c   1.000
_cell.angle_alpha   90.00
_cell.angle_beta   90.00
_cell.angle_gamma   90.00
#
_symmetry.space_group_name_H-M   'P 1'
#
loop_
_entity.id
_entity.type
_entity.pdbx_description
1 polymer ?
#
loop_
_entity_poly.entity_id
_entity_poly.type
_entity_poly.pdbx_seq_one_letter_code
_entity_poly.pdbx_strand_id
1 'polypeptide(L)'
;MATDLQGIGLGLASRFAANPLVQKYKLAKPAEKIAYISTKKGFEFAKKIIEKNALRKTQATGSIKALPAPAPLFDLTLSEEQQMIRDSVKTYAEQSIRPQASFADEEAKLPESLLSESQELGLNYFPIPENLGGAGQLLPMTNALITEDLAWGDFSLAYAILSSSSVTTTLSRWGNTQQKEYWLPKFSTDSTDANSLFFAAIAVQEPHALFESHNLTTKAKKNKKGYVISGVKSFIPLSGKADLYLVAASFKGENKLFIVPAKSKGLSFKSSPAMGLRAAEIGSLILEKVQLDNNALMGLGNPPSKAFQYEAFIDSSHLAWCSMAIGCCQGALDYLIPYANERCAFGEPISHRQSVAFMLADMKIEIESMRLLVWKAVSRFERNEDFHRDA
;
A
#
# COMPACT_ATOMS: atom_id res chain seq x y z
N MET A 1 11.44 9.65 -40.59
CA MET A 1 11.32 10.12 -39.20
C MET A 1 10.73 9.04 -38.28
N ALA A 2 11.29 7.82 -38.29
CA ALA A 2 10.90 6.76 -37.35
C ALA A 2 12.12 5.95 -36.83
N THR A 3 13.31 6.21 -37.36
CA THR A 3 14.55 5.49 -37.03
C THR A 3 15.43 6.20 -35.98
N ASP A 4 15.09 7.42 -35.58
CA ASP A 4 15.91 8.21 -34.61
C ASP A 4 15.43 8.06 -33.15
N LEU A 5 14.16 7.66 -32.95
CA LEU A 5 13.57 7.43 -31.63
C LEU A 5 14.13 6.18 -30.93
N GLN A 6 14.46 5.14 -31.69
CA GLN A 6 15.07 3.92 -31.14
C GLN A 6 16.53 4.13 -30.74
N GLY A 7 17.29 4.93 -31.53
CA GLY A 7 18.69 5.25 -31.23
C GLY A 7 18.86 6.15 -30.01
N ILE A 8 17.96 7.13 -29.83
CA ILE A 8 17.95 8.02 -28.66
C ILE A 8 17.53 7.27 -27.39
N GLY A 9 16.55 6.35 -27.49
CA GLY A 9 16.15 5.47 -26.39
C GLY A 9 17.26 4.55 -25.89
N LEU A 10 17.98 3.90 -26.82
CA LEU A 10 19.15 3.07 -26.51
C LEU A 10 20.33 3.87 -25.94
N GLY A 11 20.52 5.11 -26.40
CA GLY A 11 21.56 6.02 -25.92
C GLY A 11 21.35 6.55 -24.49
N LEU A 12 20.09 6.64 -24.05
CA LEU A 12 19.73 7.08 -22.70
C LEU A 12 19.68 5.92 -21.70
N ALA A 13 19.18 4.74 -22.12
CA ALA A 13 19.24 3.52 -21.32
C ALA A 13 20.69 3.09 -21.02
N SER A 14 21.58 3.18 -22.02
CA SER A 14 23.01 2.88 -21.86
C SER A 14 23.74 3.86 -20.93
N ARG A 15 23.36 5.14 -20.90
CA ARG A 15 23.93 6.15 -19.99
C ARG A 15 23.40 6.03 -18.56
N PHE A 16 22.16 5.60 -18.39
CA PHE A 16 21.58 5.32 -17.07
C PHE A 16 22.13 4.01 -16.46
N ALA A 17 22.30 2.98 -17.28
CA ALA A 17 22.98 1.72 -16.91
C ALA A 17 24.48 1.88 -16.60
N ALA A 18 25.10 2.98 -17.06
CA ALA A 18 26.48 3.35 -16.76
C ALA A 18 26.64 4.11 -15.43
N ASN A 19 25.55 4.41 -14.71
CA ASN A 19 25.62 5.09 -13.42
C ASN A 19 26.23 4.15 -12.33
N PRO A 20 27.27 4.58 -11.59
CA PRO A 20 27.93 3.75 -10.56
C PRO A 20 26.97 3.21 -9.49
N LEU A 21 25.88 3.92 -9.19
CA LEU A 21 24.86 3.47 -8.23
C LEU A 21 23.95 2.39 -8.81
N VAL A 22 23.61 2.45 -10.10
CA VAL A 22 22.76 1.45 -10.78
C VAL A 22 23.51 0.13 -10.98
N GLN A 23 24.82 0.21 -11.28
CA GLN A 23 25.69 -0.97 -11.39
C GLN A 23 25.95 -1.64 -10.03
N LYS A 24 26.01 -0.86 -8.95
CA LYS A 24 26.23 -1.36 -7.59
C LYS A 24 25.08 -2.25 -7.08
N TYR A 25 23.84 -2.01 -7.54
CA TYR A 25 22.63 -2.72 -7.06
C TYR A 25 21.93 -3.57 -8.14
N LYS A 26 22.50 -3.74 -9.34
CA LYS A 26 21.96 -4.58 -10.44
C LYS A 26 20.50 -4.26 -10.86
N LEU A 27 20.07 -3.00 -10.75
CA LEU A 27 18.69 -2.55 -10.97
C LEU A 27 18.32 -2.24 -12.45
N ALA A 28 19.01 -2.84 -13.43
CA ALA A 28 18.87 -2.44 -14.83
C ALA A 28 17.48 -2.69 -15.43
N LYS A 29 16.79 -3.78 -15.07
CA LYS A 29 15.50 -4.17 -15.67
C LYS A 29 14.27 -3.47 -15.07
N PRO A 30 14.15 -3.27 -13.75
CA PRO A 30 13.03 -2.53 -13.15
C PRO A 30 13.07 -1.03 -13.49
N ALA A 31 14.27 -0.45 -13.56
CA ALA A 31 14.45 0.96 -13.90
C ALA A 31 14.05 1.28 -15.35
N GLU A 32 14.29 0.37 -16.30
CA GLU A 32 13.79 0.50 -17.68
C GLU A 32 12.26 0.49 -17.75
N LYS A 33 11.59 -0.31 -16.90
CA LYS A 33 10.13 -0.43 -16.84
C LYS A 33 9.46 0.82 -16.22
N ILE A 34 10.08 1.39 -15.19
CA ILE A 34 9.66 2.66 -14.57
C ILE A 34 9.93 3.84 -15.52
N ALA A 35 11.09 3.86 -16.19
CA ALA A 35 11.42 4.89 -17.16
C ALA A 35 10.46 4.89 -18.37
N TYR A 36 10.01 3.71 -18.81
CA TYR A 36 9.03 3.55 -19.90
C TYR A 36 7.67 4.20 -19.58
N ILE A 37 7.19 4.03 -18.34
CA ILE A 37 5.93 4.63 -17.87
C ILE A 37 6.10 6.15 -17.62
N SER A 38 7.32 6.58 -17.25
CA SER A 38 7.64 7.97 -16.93
C SER A 38 7.89 8.89 -18.13
N THR A 39 7.86 8.38 -19.37
CA THR A 39 8.26 9.18 -20.54
C THR A 39 7.13 9.44 -21.54
N LYS A 40 6.49 10.60 -21.37
CA LYS A 40 6.08 11.36 -22.57
C LYS A 40 6.31 12.87 -22.56
N LYS A 41 6.75 13.54 -21.49
CA LYS A 41 7.09 14.99 -21.56
C LYS A 41 7.81 15.62 -20.35
N GLY A 42 7.89 14.95 -19.19
CA GLY A 42 8.32 15.60 -17.94
C GLY A 42 9.80 16.01 -17.89
N PHE A 43 10.69 15.19 -18.43
CA PHE A 43 12.12 15.34 -18.17
C PHE A 43 12.81 16.43 -19.01
N GLU A 44 12.39 16.66 -20.26
CA GLU A 44 12.98 17.73 -21.09
C GLU A 44 12.49 19.13 -20.71
N PHE A 45 11.27 19.26 -20.20
CA PHE A 45 10.72 20.54 -19.76
C PHE A 45 11.40 21.02 -18.47
N ALA A 46 11.65 20.10 -17.54
CA ALA A 46 12.38 20.39 -16.30
C ALA A 46 13.82 20.84 -16.59
N LYS A 47 14.52 20.17 -17.51
CA LYS A 47 15.92 20.50 -17.84
C LYS A 47 16.06 21.86 -18.52
N LYS A 48 15.16 22.23 -19.44
CA LYS A 48 15.16 23.56 -20.09
C LYS A 48 14.89 24.70 -19.11
N ILE A 49 14.09 24.48 -18.07
CA ILE A 49 13.82 25.50 -17.04
C ILE A 49 15.04 25.68 -16.13
N ILE A 50 15.73 24.59 -15.78
CA ILE A 50 16.93 24.62 -14.94
C ILE A 50 18.10 25.27 -15.68
N GLU A 51 18.31 24.95 -16.97
CA GLU A 51 19.39 25.57 -17.77
C GLU A 51 19.14 27.06 -18.06
N LYS A 52 17.89 27.48 -18.24
CA LYS A 52 17.53 28.89 -18.47
C LYS A 52 17.68 29.75 -17.20
N ASN A 53 17.57 29.15 -16.02
CA ASN A 53 17.81 29.81 -14.73
C ASN A 53 19.29 29.80 -14.31
N ALA A 54 20.07 28.80 -14.75
CA ALA A 54 21.51 28.70 -14.45
C ALA A 54 22.36 29.74 -15.21
N LEU A 55 21.93 30.17 -16.40
CA LEU A 55 22.68 31.11 -17.25
C LEU A 55 22.44 32.60 -16.93
N ARG A 56 21.60 32.94 -15.94
CA ARG A 56 21.26 34.34 -15.60
C ARG A 56 21.92 34.88 -14.33
N LYS A 57 22.79 34.11 -13.66
CA LYS A 57 23.47 34.53 -12.43
C LYS A 57 25.00 34.42 -12.52
N THR A 58 25.59 35.27 -13.34
CA THR A 58 27.03 35.57 -13.24
C THR A 58 27.28 37.02 -13.60
N GLN A 59 26.87 37.91 -12.70
CA GLN A 59 27.53 39.18 -12.40
C GLN A 59 26.82 39.84 -11.21
N ALA A 60 27.30 39.54 -10.01
CA ALA A 60 27.06 40.37 -8.85
C ALA A 60 28.33 40.33 -7.98
N THR A 61 28.84 41.54 -7.79
CA THR A 61 29.82 42.03 -6.82
C THR A 61 29.94 41.24 -5.53
N GLY A 62 31.15 41.25 -4.93
CA GLY A 62 31.53 40.53 -3.70
C GLY A 62 30.53 40.65 -2.55
N SER A 63 29.54 39.77 -2.56
CA SER A 63 28.59 39.58 -1.48
C SER A 63 29.17 38.57 -0.50
N ILE A 64 29.22 38.94 0.78
CA ILE A 64 29.47 38.02 1.89
C ILE A 64 28.56 36.80 1.69
N LYS A 65 29.13 35.60 1.56
CA LYS A 65 28.33 34.37 1.45
C LYS A 65 27.56 34.19 2.75
N ALA A 66 26.23 34.19 2.66
CA ALA A 66 25.39 33.81 3.79
C ALA A 66 25.79 32.41 4.28
N LEU A 67 25.80 32.22 5.59
CA LEU A 67 25.99 30.89 6.16
C LEU A 67 24.89 29.96 5.64
N PRO A 68 25.19 28.66 5.44
CA PRO A 68 24.17 27.69 5.09
C PRO A 68 23.05 27.74 6.14
N ALA A 69 21.80 27.68 5.68
CA ALA A 69 20.68 27.55 6.60
C ALA A 69 20.87 26.28 7.45
N PRO A 70 20.55 26.33 8.76
CA PRO A 70 20.59 25.13 9.59
C PRO A 70 19.66 24.06 8.99
N ALA A 71 19.98 22.79 9.21
CA ALA A 71 19.08 21.71 8.82
C ALA A 71 17.70 21.95 9.46
N PRO A 72 16.60 21.83 8.70
CA PRO A 72 15.27 22.03 9.25
C PRO A 72 15.02 21.04 10.39
N LEU A 73 14.68 21.56 11.58
CA LEU A 73 14.35 20.73 12.75
C LEU A 73 13.02 19.97 12.58
N PHE A 74 12.20 20.40 11.62
CA PHE A 74 10.93 19.80 11.24
C PHE A 74 10.82 19.79 9.72
N ASP A 75 11.12 18.64 9.11
CA ASP A 75 11.07 18.43 7.67
C ASP A 75 10.07 17.33 7.34
N LEU A 76 9.00 17.71 6.65
CA LEU A 76 7.96 16.80 6.15
C LEU A 76 8.11 16.58 4.64
N THR A 77 9.19 17.10 4.05
CA THR A 77 9.46 16.93 2.62
C THR A 77 9.72 15.45 2.35
N LEU A 78 9.00 14.91 1.36
CA LEU A 78 9.22 13.54 0.90
C LEU A 78 10.59 13.43 0.25
N SER A 79 11.24 12.27 0.39
CA SER A 79 12.41 11.98 -0.42
C SER A 79 12.07 11.98 -1.90
N GLU A 80 13.06 12.19 -2.78
CA GLU A 80 12.84 12.15 -4.23
C GLU A 80 12.21 10.81 -4.66
N GLU A 81 12.65 9.71 -4.07
CA GLU A 81 12.09 8.37 -4.32
C GLU A 81 10.64 8.25 -3.86
N GLN A 82 10.33 8.72 -2.64
CA GLN A 82 8.95 8.73 -2.13
C GLN A 82 8.05 9.58 -3.03
N GLN A 83 8.50 10.77 -3.45
CA GLN A 83 7.75 11.64 -4.33
C GLN A 83 7.51 11.00 -5.71
N MET A 84 8.53 10.37 -6.30
CA MET A 84 8.38 9.66 -7.58
C MET A 84 7.37 8.51 -7.51
N ILE A 85 7.41 7.72 -6.43
CA ILE A 85 6.44 6.65 -6.20
C ILE A 85 5.04 7.25 -6.04
N ARG A 86 4.93 8.30 -5.23
CA ARG A 86 3.67 9.02 -4.97
C ARG A 86 3.02 9.53 -6.26
N ASP A 87 3.79 10.21 -7.09
CA ASP A 87 3.31 10.76 -8.37
C ASP A 87 2.82 9.64 -9.31
N SER A 88 3.53 8.50 -9.33
CA SER A 88 3.18 7.35 -10.15
C SER A 88 1.87 6.70 -9.68
N VAL A 89 1.73 6.46 -8.37
CA VAL A 89 0.54 5.87 -7.77
C VAL A 89 -0.66 6.81 -7.89
N LYS A 90 -0.47 8.12 -7.68
CA LYS A 90 -1.53 9.11 -7.85
C LYS A 90 -2.03 9.19 -9.28
N THR A 91 -1.12 9.10 -10.27
CA THR A 91 -1.50 9.03 -11.68
C THR A 91 -2.35 7.78 -11.96
N TYR A 92 -1.96 6.63 -11.43
CA TYR A 92 -2.75 5.40 -11.53
C TYR A 92 -4.12 5.53 -10.84
N ALA A 93 -4.17 6.11 -9.64
CA ALA A 93 -5.41 6.35 -8.93
C ALA A 93 -6.36 7.26 -9.72
N GLU A 94 -5.85 8.31 -10.35
CA GLU A 94 -6.62 9.24 -11.19
C GLU A 94 -7.11 8.60 -12.49
N GLN A 95 -6.26 7.85 -13.19
CA GLN A 95 -6.53 7.38 -14.54
C GLN A 95 -7.19 5.99 -14.59
N SER A 96 -6.90 5.12 -13.63
CA SER A 96 -7.38 3.73 -13.61
C SER A 96 -8.42 3.48 -12.53
N ILE A 97 -8.23 4.02 -11.31
CA ILE A 97 -9.11 3.72 -10.17
C ILE A 97 -10.38 4.60 -10.20
N ARG A 98 -10.24 5.93 -10.13
CA ARG A 98 -11.40 6.85 -10.03
C ARG A 98 -12.45 6.65 -11.11
N PRO A 99 -12.11 6.47 -12.41
CA PRO A 99 -13.11 6.34 -13.46
C PRO A 99 -13.99 5.10 -13.33
N GLN A 100 -13.51 4.07 -12.62
CA GLN A 100 -14.22 2.80 -12.44
C GLN A 100 -14.96 2.71 -11.10
N ALA A 101 -14.67 3.60 -10.15
CA ALA A 101 -15.11 3.53 -8.76
C ALA A 101 -16.64 3.46 -8.60
N SER A 102 -17.38 4.41 -9.20
CA SER A 102 -18.85 4.48 -9.08
C SER A 102 -19.52 3.21 -9.60
N PHE A 103 -19.10 2.75 -10.78
CA PHE A 103 -19.65 1.55 -11.40
C PHE A 103 -19.33 0.30 -10.58
N ALA A 104 -18.10 0.20 -10.07
CA ALA A 104 -17.67 -0.94 -9.24
C ALA A 104 -18.45 -1.00 -7.91
N ASP A 105 -18.77 0.15 -7.31
CA ASP A 105 -19.58 0.23 -6.09
C ASP A 105 -21.05 -0.15 -6.35
N GLU A 106 -21.65 0.40 -7.41
CA GLU A 106 -23.02 0.11 -7.84
C GLU A 106 -23.21 -1.39 -8.08
N GLU A 107 -22.34 -1.99 -8.88
CA GLU A 107 -22.36 -3.43 -9.22
C GLU A 107 -21.85 -4.32 -8.08
N ALA A 108 -21.28 -3.74 -7.01
CA ALA A 108 -20.62 -4.45 -5.92
C ALA A 108 -19.62 -5.51 -6.42
N LYS A 109 -18.85 -5.16 -7.45
CA LYS A 109 -17.96 -6.08 -8.16
C LYS A 109 -16.61 -5.42 -8.44
N LEU A 110 -15.55 -6.21 -8.26
CA LEU A 110 -14.20 -5.77 -8.59
C LEU A 110 -14.04 -5.70 -10.12
N PRO A 111 -13.47 -4.61 -10.67
CA PRO A 111 -13.14 -4.55 -12.09
C PRO A 111 -12.14 -5.64 -12.48
N GLU A 112 -12.37 -6.29 -13.60
CA GLU A 112 -11.62 -7.50 -13.99
C GLU A 112 -10.13 -7.22 -14.22
N SER A 113 -9.78 -6.04 -14.73
CA SER A 113 -8.39 -5.65 -15.01
C SER A 113 -7.65 -5.07 -13.80
N LEU A 114 -8.35 -4.69 -12.73
CA LEU A 114 -7.76 -3.95 -11.60
C LEU A 114 -6.60 -4.71 -10.96
N LEU A 115 -6.80 -6.00 -10.67
CA LEU A 115 -5.81 -6.79 -9.98
C LEU A 115 -4.56 -7.02 -10.84
N SER A 116 -4.72 -7.28 -12.14
CA SER A 116 -3.58 -7.40 -13.06
C SER A 116 -2.83 -6.08 -13.20
N GLU A 117 -3.52 -4.96 -13.37
CA GLU A 117 -2.91 -3.63 -13.46
C GLU A 117 -2.18 -3.26 -12.17
N SER A 118 -2.76 -3.60 -11.01
CA SER A 118 -2.14 -3.31 -9.71
C SER A 118 -0.84 -4.09 -9.48
N GLN A 119 -0.66 -5.24 -10.13
CA GLN A 119 0.62 -5.93 -10.10
C GLN A 119 1.69 -5.24 -10.93
N GLU A 120 1.30 -4.55 -12.01
CA GLU A 120 2.24 -3.76 -12.83
C GLU A 120 2.82 -2.58 -12.06
N LEU A 121 2.13 -2.08 -11.03
CA LEU A 121 2.67 -1.08 -10.09
C LEU A 121 3.87 -1.61 -9.30
N GLY A 122 4.05 -2.92 -9.22
CA GLY A 122 5.19 -3.53 -8.54
C GLY A 122 5.17 -3.39 -7.02
N LEU A 123 4.01 -3.15 -6.39
CA LEU A 123 3.94 -2.94 -4.93
C LEU A 123 4.51 -4.12 -4.11
N ASN A 124 4.38 -5.34 -4.63
CA ASN A 124 4.92 -6.55 -3.98
C ASN A 124 6.45 -6.67 -4.13
N TYR A 125 7.06 -5.97 -5.10
CA TYR A 125 8.50 -6.06 -5.37
C TYR A 125 9.34 -5.54 -4.19
N PHE A 126 8.91 -4.45 -3.55
CA PHE A 126 9.63 -3.80 -2.46
C PHE A 126 9.87 -4.73 -1.26
N PRO A 127 8.84 -5.32 -0.62
CA PRO A 127 9.03 -6.11 0.60
C PRO A 127 9.73 -7.45 0.35
N ILE A 128 9.77 -7.97 -0.88
CA ILE A 128 10.37 -9.29 -1.17
C ILE A 128 11.91 -9.19 -1.11
N PRO A 129 12.61 -10.08 -0.39
CA PRO A 129 14.08 -10.09 -0.34
C PRO A 129 14.76 -10.16 -1.71
N GLU A 130 15.93 -9.53 -1.85
CA GLU A 130 16.70 -9.52 -3.11
C GLU A 130 17.03 -10.91 -3.64
N ASN A 131 17.40 -11.84 -2.75
CA ASN A 131 17.69 -13.23 -3.11
C ASN A 131 16.45 -14.04 -3.54
N LEU A 132 15.25 -13.47 -3.37
CA LEU A 132 13.97 -14.02 -3.82
C LEU A 132 13.35 -13.19 -4.96
N GLY A 133 14.14 -12.28 -5.56
CA GLY A 133 13.74 -11.51 -6.74
C GLY A 133 13.03 -10.18 -6.47
N GLY A 134 13.06 -9.67 -5.23
CA GLY A 134 12.52 -8.35 -4.87
C GLY A 134 13.60 -7.29 -4.59
N ALA A 135 13.21 -6.19 -3.94
CA ALA A 135 14.14 -5.12 -3.54
C ALA A 135 14.68 -5.28 -2.10
N GLY A 136 14.03 -6.11 -1.28
CA GLY A 136 14.40 -6.35 0.12
C GLY A 136 14.20 -5.14 1.04
N GLN A 137 13.28 -4.25 0.68
CA GLN A 137 13.04 -2.99 1.41
C GLN A 137 11.68 -3.04 2.12
N LEU A 138 11.72 -2.91 3.44
CA LEU A 138 10.53 -2.63 4.25
C LEU A 138 10.43 -1.10 4.38
N LEU A 139 9.42 -0.52 3.74
CA LEU A 139 9.23 0.93 3.68
C LEU A 139 7.85 1.32 4.26
N PRO A 140 7.63 1.25 5.58
CA PRO A 140 6.34 1.60 6.17
C PRO A 140 5.84 3.00 5.79
N MET A 141 6.71 4.02 5.81
CA MET A 141 6.31 5.37 5.40
C MET A 141 5.90 5.45 3.94
N THR A 142 6.67 4.84 3.03
CA THR A 142 6.31 4.77 1.61
C THR A 142 4.99 4.02 1.40
N ASN A 143 4.76 2.92 2.13
CA ASN A 143 3.50 2.18 2.05
C ASN A 143 2.30 3.00 2.54
N ALA A 144 2.46 3.83 3.58
CA ALA A 144 1.42 4.75 4.04
C ALA A 144 1.06 5.78 2.95
N LEU A 145 2.06 6.35 2.27
CA LEU A 145 1.85 7.28 1.15
C LEU A 145 1.12 6.61 -0.03
N ILE A 146 1.56 5.43 -0.44
CA ILE A 146 0.92 4.63 -1.49
C ILE A 146 -0.55 4.37 -1.11
N THR A 147 -0.79 4.00 0.15
CA THR A 147 -2.13 3.71 0.66
C THR A 147 -3.03 4.94 0.63
N GLU A 148 -2.53 6.12 1.03
CA GLU A 148 -3.26 7.38 0.90
C GLU A 148 -3.66 7.67 -0.55
N ASP A 149 -2.73 7.57 -1.49
CA ASP A 149 -3.03 7.95 -2.89
C ASP A 149 -3.94 6.95 -3.59
N LEU A 150 -3.82 5.65 -3.31
CA LEU A 150 -4.75 4.64 -3.83
C LEU A 150 -6.16 4.88 -3.29
N ALA A 151 -6.30 5.14 -1.98
CA ALA A 151 -7.59 5.36 -1.35
C ALA A 151 -8.22 6.72 -1.69
N TRP A 152 -7.40 7.71 -2.10
CA TRP A 152 -7.88 8.93 -2.77
C TRP A 152 -8.56 8.61 -4.11
N GLY A 153 -8.11 7.55 -4.80
CA GLY A 153 -8.77 7.02 -5.99
C GLY A 153 -10.12 6.39 -5.66
N ASP A 154 -10.10 5.32 -4.88
CA ASP A 154 -11.31 4.71 -4.32
C ASP A 154 -10.93 3.82 -3.13
N PHE A 155 -11.70 3.93 -2.04
CA PHE A 155 -11.41 3.21 -0.80
C PHE A 155 -11.58 1.69 -0.93
N SER A 156 -12.57 1.22 -1.69
CA SER A 156 -12.86 -0.21 -1.88
C SER A 156 -11.83 -0.87 -2.80
N LEU A 157 -11.52 -0.23 -3.92
CA LEU A 157 -10.55 -0.72 -4.89
C LEU A 157 -9.13 -0.69 -4.31
N ALA A 158 -8.78 0.35 -3.53
CA ALA A 158 -7.52 0.39 -2.78
C ALA A 158 -7.40 -0.79 -1.80
N TYR A 159 -8.49 -1.14 -1.09
CA TYR A 159 -8.47 -2.29 -0.18
C TYR A 159 -8.14 -3.59 -0.91
N ALA A 160 -8.76 -3.82 -2.08
CA ALA A 160 -8.49 -5.00 -2.90
C ALA A 160 -7.03 -5.06 -3.39
N ILE A 161 -6.49 -3.93 -3.86
CA ILE A 161 -5.10 -3.81 -4.34
C ILE A 161 -4.09 -4.10 -3.21
N LEU A 162 -4.31 -3.49 -2.04
CA LEU A 162 -3.38 -3.58 -0.90
C LEU A 162 -3.42 -4.94 -0.19
N SER A 163 -4.40 -5.79 -0.49
CA SER A 163 -4.59 -7.09 0.15
C SER A 163 -3.33 -7.97 0.04
N SER A 164 -2.80 -8.16 -1.17
CA SER A 164 -1.58 -8.97 -1.38
C SER A 164 -0.33 -8.27 -0.84
N SER A 165 -0.23 -6.95 -0.97
CA SER A 165 0.92 -6.17 -0.48
C SER A 165 1.07 -6.24 1.05
N SER A 166 -0.05 -6.28 1.76
CA SER A 166 -0.08 -6.45 3.22
C SER A 166 0.45 -7.83 3.62
N VAL A 167 0.09 -8.87 2.87
CA VAL A 167 0.56 -10.25 3.11
C VAL A 167 2.06 -10.39 2.82
N THR A 168 2.55 -9.85 1.71
CA THR A 168 3.99 -9.90 1.36
C THR A 168 4.82 -9.15 2.39
N THR A 169 4.40 -7.95 2.80
CA THR A 169 5.05 -7.18 3.86
C THR A 169 5.09 -7.95 5.19
N THR A 170 3.99 -8.58 5.58
CA THR A 170 3.89 -9.38 6.82
C THR A 170 4.81 -10.60 6.79
N LEU A 171 4.80 -11.37 5.69
CA LEU A 171 5.67 -12.53 5.50
C LEU A 171 7.15 -12.13 5.48
N SER A 172 7.50 -11.05 4.79
CA SER A 172 8.86 -10.54 4.74
C SER A 172 9.37 -10.08 6.10
N ARG A 173 8.52 -9.44 6.91
CA ARG A 173 8.90 -8.99 8.25
C ARG A 173 9.03 -10.15 9.24
N TRP A 174 7.99 -10.99 9.37
CA TRP A 174 7.90 -11.96 10.48
C TRP A 174 7.98 -13.43 10.08
N GLY A 175 7.94 -13.76 8.79
CA GLY A 175 8.09 -15.14 8.34
C GLY A 175 9.44 -15.75 8.74
N ASN A 176 9.47 -17.06 8.98
CA ASN A 176 10.72 -17.80 9.07
C ASN A 176 11.32 -18.02 7.66
N THR A 177 12.54 -18.54 7.58
CA THR A 177 13.23 -18.76 6.30
C THR A 177 12.41 -19.62 5.33
N GLN A 178 11.88 -20.75 5.80
CA GLN A 178 11.10 -21.68 4.96
C GLN A 178 9.80 -21.04 4.44
N GLN A 179 9.12 -20.25 5.27
CA GLN A 179 7.92 -19.51 4.88
C GLN A 179 8.24 -18.47 3.80
N LYS A 180 9.33 -17.71 3.97
CA LYS A 180 9.76 -16.69 3.02
C LYS A 180 10.12 -17.31 1.67
N GLU A 181 10.98 -18.33 1.67
CA GLU A 181 11.43 -19.02 0.47
C GLU A 181 10.29 -19.69 -0.30
N TYR A 182 9.28 -20.20 0.41
CA TYR A 182 8.16 -20.88 -0.23
C TYR A 182 7.07 -19.93 -0.74
N TRP A 183 6.71 -18.90 0.03
CA TRP A 183 5.55 -18.06 -0.27
C TRP A 183 5.90 -16.80 -1.06
N LEU A 184 6.98 -16.09 -0.72
CA LEU A 184 7.27 -14.78 -1.33
C LEU A 184 7.51 -14.85 -2.85
N PRO A 185 8.22 -15.85 -3.41
CA PRO A 185 8.41 -15.93 -4.86
C PRO A 185 7.12 -16.05 -5.66
N LYS A 186 6.01 -16.49 -5.05
CA LYS A 186 4.71 -16.59 -5.73
C LYS A 186 4.11 -15.22 -6.04
N PHE A 187 4.53 -14.17 -5.32
CA PHE A 187 4.09 -12.79 -5.54
C PHE A 187 5.03 -12.01 -6.47
N SER A 188 6.20 -12.57 -6.79
CA SER A 188 7.17 -11.98 -7.73
C SER A 188 6.77 -12.35 -9.16
N THR A 189 5.99 -11.50 -9.84
CA THR A 189 5.58 -11.74 -11.22
C THR A 189 6.59 -11.19 -12.22
N ASP A 190 7.45 -12.08 -12.71
CA ASP A 190 8.01 -12.02 -14.07
C ASP A 190 7.12 -12.84 -15.04
N SER A 191 5.90 -13.22 -14.62
CA SER A 191 5.02 -14.07 -15.41
C SER A 191 4.19 -13.24 -16.38
N THR A 192 4.47 -13.40 -17.67
CA THR A 192 3.64 -12.93 -18.79
C THR A 192 2.30 -13.67 -18.91
N ASP A 193 2.00 -14.60 -18.00
CA ASP A 193 0.75 -15.35 -17.95
C ASP A 193 -0.18 -14.75 -16.88
N ALA A 194 -1.34 -14.26 -17.28
CA ALA A 194 -2.37 -13.76 -16.37
C ALA A 194 -2.96 -14.88 -15.47
N ASN A 195 -2.72 -16.15 -15.78
CA ASN A 195 -3.15 -17.29 -14.94
C ASN A 195 -2.18 -17.61 -13.80
N SER A 196 -1.04 -16.93 -13.69
CA SER A 196 -0.08 -17.13 -12.60
C SER A 196 -0.09 -16.01 -11.55
N LEU A 197 -1.09 -15.14 -11.57
CA LEU A 197 -1.30 -14.15 -10.52
C LEU A 197 -1.60 -14.86 -9.20
N PHE A 198 -0.87 -14.51 -8.14
CA PHE A 198 -1.05 -15.08 -6.81
C PHE A 198 -1.64 -14.02 -5.88
N PHE A 199 -2.83 -14.27 -5.36
CA PHE A 199 -3.54 -13.32 -4.51
C PHE A 199 -3.55 -13.78 -3.06
N ALA A 200 -3.50 -12.81 -2.14
CA ALA A 200 -3.56 -13.13 -0.72
C ALA A 200 -4.32 -12.08 0.07
N ALA A 201 -4.84 -12.50 1.22
CA ALA A 201 -5.56 -11.64 2.14
C ALA A 201 -5.21 -11.93 3.60
N ILE A 202 -5.40 -10.91 4.44
CA ILE A 202 -5.26 -11.02 5.89
C ILE A 202 -6.65 -11.12 6.51
N ALA A 203 -6.82 -12.04 7.46
CA ALA A 203 -8.09 -12.37 8.08
C ALA A 203 -8.00 -12.26 9.61
N VAL A 204 -8.35 -11.07 10.12
CA VAL A 204 -8.33 -10.74 11.57
C VAL A 204 -9.75 -10.63 12.13
N GLN A 205 -10.57 -9.78 11.52
CA GLN A 205 -11.91 -9.43 12.01
C GLN A 205 -12.85 -10.64 12.06
N GLU A 206 -13.73 -10.66 13.05
CA GLU A 206 -14.73 -11.71 13.28
C GLU A 206 -16.15 -11.12 13.25
N PRO A 207 -17.18 -11.90 12.87
CA PRO A 207 -18.54 -11.41 12.65
C PRO A 207 -19.31 -11.22 13.97
N HIS A 208 -18.84 -10.32 14.83
CA HIS A 208 -19.56 -9.88 16.02
C HIS A 208 -19.44 -8.37 16.22
N ALA A 209 -20.44 -7.79 16.88
CA ALA A 209 -20.44 -6.36 17.21
C ALA A 209 -19.23 -6.02 18.11
N LEU A 210 -18.71 -4.79 17.93
CA LEU A 210 -17.59 -4.26 18.72
C LEU A 210 -16.39 -5.21 18.74
N PHE A 211 -15.99 -5.70 17.56
CA PHE A 211 -14.87 -6.61 17.42
C PHE A 211 -13.58 -6.03 18.03
N GLU A 212 -12.93 -6.83 18.87
CA GLU A 212 -11.63 -6.52 19.45
C GLU A 212 -10.60 -7.55 18.99
N SER A 213 -9.52 -7.08 18.35
CA SER A 213 -8.45 -7.93 17.82
C SER A 213 -7.75 -8.79 18.88
N HIS A 214 -7.79 -8.36 20.15
CA HIS A 214 -7.19 -9.10 21.26
C HIS A 214 -8.07 -10.26 21.77
N ASN A 215 -9.37 -10.25 21.46
CA ASN A 215 -10.35 -11.21 21.98
C ASN A 215 -10.91 -12.11 20.87
N LEU A 216 -10.05 -12.94 20.27
CA LEU A 216 -10.42 -13.81 19.14
C LEU A 216 -11.22 -15.04 19.58
N THR A 217 -12.36 -15.28 18.91
CA THR A 217 -13.14 -16.50 19.02
C THR A 217 -12.64 -17.61 18.10
N THR A 218 -11.95 -17.27 17.01
CA THR A 218 -11.25 -18.24 16.14
C THR A 218 -10.11 -18.88 16.91
N LYS A 219 -10.09 -20.22 16.96
CA LYS A 219 -9.15 -20.99 17.78
C LYS A 219 -8.31 -21.92 16.93
N ALA A 220 -7.04 -22.02 17.30
CA ALA A 220 -6.12 -23.03 16.80
C ALA A 220 -5.79 -24.05 17.90
N LYS A 221 -5.63 -25.32 17.51
CA LYS A 221 -5.14 -26.40 18.38
C LYS A 221 -4.01 -27.15 17.69
N LYS A 222 -2.99 -27.54 18.44
CA LYS A 222 -1.88 -28.37 17.92
C LYS A 222 -2.27 -29.85 17.96
N ASN A 223 -1.95 -30.59 16.91
CA ASN A 223 -2.10 -32.05 16.86
C ASN A 223 -0.84 -32.70 16.28
N LYS A 224 -0.87 -34.02 16.03
CA LYS A 224 0.29 -34.76 15.50
C LYS A 224 0.73 -34.32 14.09
N LYS A 225 -0.16 -33.70 13.32
CA LYS A 225 0.06 -33.30 11.92
C LYS A 225 0.41 -31.81 11.76
N GLY A 226 0.31 -31.02 12.83
CA GLY A 226 0.48 -29.57 12.81
C GLY A 226 -0.60 -28.89 13.63
N TYR A 227 -1.43 -28.09 12.96
CA TYR A 227 -2.50 -27.30 13.60
C TYR A 227 -3.87 -27.60 13.01
N VAL A 228 -4.91 -27.41 13.81
CA VAL A 228 -6.30 -27.40 13.37
C VAL A 228 -6.91 -26.07 13.78
N ILE A 229 -7.46 -25.33 12.82
CA ILE A 229 -8.08 -24.03 13.05
C ILE A 229 -9.59 -24.13 12.85
N SER A 230 -10.35 -23.45 13.71
CA SER A 230 -11.80 -23.31 13.54
C SER A 230 -12.30 -21.94 13.97
N GLY A 231 -13.21 -21.37 13.19
CA GLY A 231 -13.79 -20.06 13.43
C GLY A 231 -14.37 -19.44 12.17
N VAL A 232 -14.74 -18.18 12.25
CA VAL A 232 -15.25 -17.40 11.12
C VAL A 232 -14.56 -16.04 11.14
N LYS A 233 -14.01 -15.65 10.00
CA LYS A 233 -13.48 -14.31 9.76
C LYS A 233 -14.41 -13.54 8.85
N SER A 234 -14.43 -12.23 8.97
CA SER A 234 -15.28 -11.31 8.19
C SER A 234 -14.43 -10.23 7.54
N PHE A 235 -15.04 -9.46 6.63
CA PHE A 235 -14.38 -8.39 5.86
C PHE A 235 -13.21 -8.89 5.02
N ILE A 236 -13.30 -10.12 4.50
CA ILE A 236 -12.25 -10.70 3.65
C ILE A 236 -12.51 -10.28 2.21
N PRO A 237 -11.58 -9.56 1.53
CA PRO A 237 -11.79 -9.05 0.18
C PRO A 237 -11.62 -10.14 -0.87
N LEU A 238 -11.78 -9.74 -2.14
CA LEU A 238 -11.48 -10.53 -3.34
C LEU A 238 -12.44 -11.70 -3.58
N SER A 239 -13.64 -11.72 -3.00
CA SER A 239 -14.68 -12.72 -3.32
C SER A 239 -14.23 -14.18 -3.12
N GLY A 240 -13.29 -14.42 -2.19
CA GLY A 240 -12.71 -15.75 -1.97
C GLY A 240 -11.70 -16.21 -3.04
N LYS A 241 -11.29 -15.32 -3.97
CA LYS A 241 -10.32 -15.60 -5.04
C LYS A 241 -8.85 -15.58 -4.58
N ALA A 242 -8.58 -15.27 -3.30
CA ALA A 242 -7.22 -15.33 -2.77
C ALA A 242 -6.72 -16.78 -2.68
N ASP A 243 -5.45 -17.00 -3.01
CA ASP A 243 -4.74 -18.29 -2.94
C ASP A 243 -4.16 -18.56 -1.55
N LEU A 244 -3.96 -17.52 -0.75
CA LEU A 244 -3.37 -17.57 0.58
C LEU A 244 -4.08 -16.63 1.55
N TYR A 245 -4.34 -17.12 2.75
CA TYR A 245 -4.88 -16.31 3.84
C TYR A 245 -3.92 -16.30 5.02
N LEU A 246 -3.63 -15.13 5.59
CA LEU A 246 -3.01 -15.01 6.90
C LEU A 246 -4.10 -14.84 7.95
N VAL A 247 -4.38 -15.88 8.75
CA VAL A 247 -5.52 -15.95 9.65
C VAL A 247 -5.07 -15.77 11.10
N ALA A 248 -5.59 -14.75 11.76
CA ALA A 248 -5.36 -14.55 13.19
C ALA A 248 -6.24 -15.52 14.02
N ALA A 249 -5.65 -16.23 14.97
CA ALA A 249 -6.39 -17.14 15.85
C ALA A 249 -5.76 -17.20 17.25
N SER A 250 -6.60 -17.45 18.26
CA SER A 250 -6.14 -17.76 19.62
C SER A 250 -5.53 -19.16 19.66
N PHE A 251 -4.29 -19.24 20.14
CA PHE A 251 -3.52 -20.48 20.30
C PHE A 251 -2.84 -20.48 21.67
N LYS A 252 -3.24 -21.42 22.54
CA LYS A 252 -2.71 -21.55 23.92
C LYS A 252 -2.81 -20.27 24.76
N GLY A 253 -3.89 -19.50 24.57
CA GLY A 253 -4.12 -18.26 25.32
C GLY A 253 -3.46 -17.01 24.72
N GLU A 254 -2.73 -17.15 23.61
CA GLU A 254 -2.11 -16.02 22.90
C GLU A 254 -2.67 -15.92 21.48
N ASN A 255 -2.81 -14.70 20.96
CA ASN A 255 -3.16 -14.52 19.56
C ASN A 255 -1.94 -14.69 18.66
N LYS A 256 -2.11 -15.48 17.61
CA LYS A 256 -1.06 -15.81 16.63
C LYS A 256 -1.61 -15.68 15.22
N LEU A 257 -0.70 -15.60 14.26
CA LEU A 257 -1.03 -15.56 12.84
C LEU A 257 -0.66 -16.90 12.18
N PHE A 258 -1.58 -17.42 11.37
CA PHE A 258 -1.43 -18.70 10.69
C PHE A 258 -1.51 -18.53 9.17
N ILE A 259 -0.63 -19.19 8.45
CA ILE A 259 -0.61 -19.25 7.00
C ILE A 259 -1.56 -20.37 6.56
N VAL A 260 -2.64 -20.00 5.85
CA VAL A 260 -3.71 -20.89 5.44
C VAL A 260 -3.85 -20.86 3.93
N PRO A 261 -3.40 -21.91 3.20
CA PRO A 261 -3.63 -22.02 1.77
C PRO A 261 -5.13 -22.10 1.46
N ALA A 262 -5.59 -21.42 0.41
CA ALA A 262 -7.01 -21.33 0.06
C ALA A 262 -7.66 -22.68 -0.27
N LYS A 263 -6.87 -23.62 -0.80
CA LYS A 263 -7.32 -24.98 -1.15
C LYS A 263 -7.36 -25.95 0.05
N SER A 264 -7.18 -25.44 1.27
CA SER A 264 -7.21 -26.28 2.48
C SER A 264 -8.62 -26.83 2.72
N LYS A 265 -8.73 -28.13 2.99
CA LYS A 265 -10.03 -28.76 3.27
C LYS A 265 -10.67 -28.14 4.52
N GLY A 266 -11.96 -27.82 4.40
CA GLY A 266 -12.74 -27.17 5.46
C GLY A 266 -12.68 -25.64 5.44
N LEU A 267 -11.98 -25.04 4.47
CA LEU A 267 -12.02 -23.61 4.22
C LEU A 267 -13.11 -23.31 3.18
N SER A 268 -13.96 -22.33 3.45
CA SER A 268 -14.93 -21.83 2.47
C SER A 268 -15.14 -20.33 2.61
N PHE A 269 -15.52 -19.70 1.51
CA PHE A 269 -15.87 -18.28 1.48
C PHE A 269 -17.38 -18.14 1.29
N LYS A 270 -17.97 -17.19 2.00
CA LYS A 270 -19.37 -16.80 1.87
C LYS A 270 -19.44 -15.30 1.66
N SER A 271 -20.00 -14.85 0.53
CA SER A 271 -20.25 -13.43 0.30
C SER A 271 -21.09 -12.83 1.44
N SER A 272 -20.68 -11.66 1.92
CA SER A 272 -21.34 -10.94 3.01
C SER A 272 -21.15 -9.45 2.79
N PRO A 273 -21.93 -8.84 1.88
CA PRO A 273 -21.80 -7.42 1.54
C PRO A 273 -22.00 -6.52 2.75
N ALA A 274 -21.23 -5.43 2.84
CA ALA A 274 -21.42 -4.36 3.82
C ALA A 274 -21.99 -3.10 3.16
N MET A 275 -22.31 -2.09 3.98
CA MET A 275 -22.77 -0.78 3.52
C MET A 275 -21.76 -0.09 2.59
N GLY A 276 -20.46 -0.25 2.87
CA GLY A 276 -19.35 0.19 2.01
C GLY A 276 -18.42 -0.97 1.68
N LEU A 277 -17.26 -0.70 1.07
CA LEU A 277 -16.33 -1.73 0.57
C LEU A 277 -16.98 -2.69 -0.44
N ARG A 278 -18.02 -2.24 -1.15
CA ARG A 278 -18.85 -3.09 -2.03
C ARG A 278 -18.03 -3.64 -3.18
N ALA A 279 -17.24 -2.77 -3.83
CA ALA A 279 -16.38 -3.15 -4.95
C ALA A 279 -15.24 -4.10 -4.55
N ALA A 280 -14.88 -4.19 -3.27
CA ALA A 280 -13.86 -5.13 -2.79
C ALA A 280 -14.37 -6.58 -2.69
N GLU A 281 -15.64 -6.82 -3.02
CA GLU A 281 -16.31 -8.14 -2.96
C GLU A 281 -16.08 -8.84 -1.61
N ILE A 282 -16.30 -8.12 -0.51
CA ILE A 282 -16.00 -8.64 0.82
C ILE A 282 -16.94 -9.77 1.25
N GLY A 283 -16.43 -10.66 2.08
CA GLY A 283 -17.23 -11.71 2.66
C GLY A 283 -16.64 -12.30 3.93
N SER A 284 -17.18 -13.46 4.29
CA SER A 284 -16.76 -14.24 5.44
C SER A 284 -15.95 -15.44 5.02
N LEU A 285 -14.84 -15.70 5.70
CA LEU A 285 -14.03 -16.90 5.56
C LEU A 285 -14.38 -17.85 6.71
N ILE A 286 -14.95 -19.00 6.37
CA ILE A 286 -15.42 -20.01 7.32
C ILE A 286 -14.34 -21.10 7.40
N LEU A 287 -13.85 -21.36 8.62
CA LEU A 287 -12.84 -22.37 8.92
C LEU A 287 -13.47 -23.51 9.71
N GLU A 288 -13.74 -24.63 9.04
CA GLU A 288 -14.30 -25.84 9.63
C GLU A 288 -13.20 -26.90 9.85
N LYS A 289 -12.54 -26.83 11.02
CA LYS A 289 -11.47 -27.77 11.41
C LYS A 289 -10.40 -27.91 10.31
N VAL A 290 -9.94 -26.78 9.78
CA VAL A 290 -8.92 -26.71 8.73
C VAL A 290 -7.62 -27.27 9.27
N GLN A 291 -7.13 -28.36 8.67
CA GLN A 291 -5.85 -28.98 9.03
C GLN A 291 -4.69 -28.29 8.31
N LEU A 292 -3.70 -27.88 9.08
CA LEU A 292 -2.48 -27.23 8.61
C LEU A 292 -1.25 -28.01 9.08
N ASP A 293 -0.15 -27.84 8.37
CA ASP A 293 1.14 -28.43 8.72
C ASP A 293 1.83 -27.71 9.90
N ASN A 294 3.03 -28.15 10.27
CA ASN A 294 3.80 -27.52 11.34
C ASN A 294 4.33 -26.13 10.97
N ASN A 295 4.55 -25.84 9.70
CA ASN A 295 5.11 -24.57 9.23
C ASN A 295 4.03 -23.49 9.03
N ALA A 296 2.77 -23.78 9.33
CA ALA A 296 1.68 -22.82 9.21
C ALA A 296 1.71 -21.70 10.26
N LEU A 297 2.33 -21.89 11.43
CA LEU A 297 2.44 -20.83 12.43
C LEU A 297 3.49 -19.79 12.01
N MET A 298 3.07 -18.53 11.86
CA MET A 298 3.95 -17.44 11.40
C MET A 298 5.21 -17.33 12.25
N GLY A 299 6.38 -17.31 11.61
CA GLY A 299 7.67 -17.12 12.27
C GLY A 299 8.06 -18.26 13.22
N LEU A 300 7.47 -19.45 13.08
CA LEU A 300 7.81 -20.59 13.94
C LEU A 300 9.32 -20.86 13.88
N GLY A 301 9.95 -20.93 15.05
CA GLY A 301 11.38 -21.20 15.19
C GLY A 301 12.28 -19.98 14.99
N ASN A 302 11.72 -18.78 14.72
CA ASN A 302 12.52 -17.56 14.71
C ASN A 302 13.14 -17.30 16.09
N PRO A 303 14.34 -16.69 16.14
CA PRO A 303 14.91 -16.22 17.40
C PRO A 303 14.00 -15.13 18.01
N PRO A 304 14.06 -14.89 19.33
CA PRO A 304 13.23 -13.88 20.00
C PRO A 304 13.27 -12.49 19.35
N SER A 305 14.43 -12.08 18.82
CA SER A 305 14.61 -10.79 18.12
C SER A 305 13.85 -10.67 16.79
N LYS A 306 13.40 -11.79 16.22
CA LYS A 306 12.59 -11.87 14.98
C LYS A 306 11.27 -12.59 15.21
N ALA A 307 10.85 -12.73 16.46
CA ALA A 307 9.58 -13.34 16.79
C ALA A 307 8.44 -12.53 16.17
N PHE A 308 7.37 -13.23 15.78
CA PHE A 308 6.14 -12.57 15.36
C PHE A 308 5.54 -11.80 16.55
N GLN A 309 5.32 -10.50 16.35
CA GLN A 309 4.77 -9.58 17.35
C GLN A 309 3.33 -9.26 16.97
N TYR A 310 2.36 -9.83 17.68
CA TYR A 310 0.94 -9.68 17.35
C TYR A 310 0.46 -8.23 17.50
N GLU A 311 0.85 -7.54 18.57
CA GLU A 311 0.48 -6.14 18.83
C GLU A 311 0.98 -5.22 17.71
N ALA A 312 2.28 -5.22 17.43
CA ALA A 312 2.84 -4.44 16.32
C ALA A 312 2.21 -4.77 14.95
N PHE A 313 1.79 -6.02 14.73
CA PHE A 313 1.05 -6.42 13.53
C PHE A 313 -0.34 -5.77 13.45
N ILE A 314 -1.08 -5.77 14.56
CA ILE A 314 -2.40 -5.10 14.64
C ILE A 314 -2.25 -3.59 14.50
N ASP A 315 -1.32 -2.98 15.25
CA ASP A 315 -1.07 -1.54 15.22
C ASP A 315 -0.68 -1.07 13.81
N SER A 316 0.20 -1.80 13.13
CA SER A 316 0.55 -1.49 11.74
C SER A 316 -0.64 -1.60 10.77
N SER A 317 -1.59 -2.51 11.05
CA SER A 317 -2.80 -2.65 10.26
C SER A 317 -3.76 -1.47 10.49
N HIS A 318 -3.86 -0.97 11.73
CA HIS A 318 -4.63 0.25 12.03
C HIS A 318 -4.05 1.47 11.32
N LEU A 319 -2.74 1.64 11.30
CA LEU A 319 -2.09 2.73 10.56
C LEU A 319 -2.38 2.66 9.05
N ALA A 320 -2.44 1.47 8.47
CA ALA A 320 -2.84 1.29 7.07
C ALA A 320 -4.30 1.72 6.83
N TRP A 321 -5.24 1.32 7.70
CA TRP A 321 -6.64 1.78 7.62
C TRP A 321 -6.77 3.29 7.79
N CYS A 322 -6.02 3.89 8.71
CA CYS A 322 -5.99 5.35 8.90
C CYS A 322 -5.44 6.06 7.66
N SER A 323 -4.39 5.51 7.04
CA SER A 323 -3.83 6.03 5.78
C SER A 323 -4.88 5.98 4.65
N MET A 324 -5.64 4.90 4.56
CA MET A 324 -6.75 4.82 3.59
C MET A 324 -7.82 5.87 3.88
N ALA A 325 -8.17 6.08 5.16
CA ALA A 325 -9.18 7.07 5.56
C ALA A 325 -8.74 8.49 5.18
N ILE A 326 -7.46 8.83 5.38
CA ILE A 326 -6.88 10.11 4.96
C ILE A 326 -7.04 10.30 3.45
N GLY A 327 -6.69 9.28 2.66
CA GLY A 327 -6.85 9.31 1.20
C GLY A 327 -8.28 9.60 0.76
N CYS A 328 -9.24 8.83 1.29
CA CYS A 328 -10.66 9.01 0.99
C CYS A 328 -11.20 10.39 1.41
N CYS A 329 -10.85 10.86 2.62
CA CYS A 329 -11.24 12.19 3.09
C CYS A 329 -10.66 13.29 2.21
N GLN A 330 -9.39 13.17 1.79
CA GLN A 330 -8.78 14.09 0.84
C GLN A 330 -9.50 14.07 -0.51
N GLY A 331 -9.87 12.88 -1.01
CA GLY A 331 -10.63 12.74 -2.25
C GLY A 331 -12.02 13.40 -2.19
N ALA A 332 -12.67 13.36 -1.03
CA ALA A 332 -13.93 14.07 -0.79
C ALA A 332 -13.72 15.59 -0.74
N LEU A 333 -12.70 16.06 -0.02
CA LEU A 333 -12.39 17.49 0.07
C LEU A 333 -12.05 18.10 -1.30
N ASP A 334 -11.25 17.38 -2.10
CA ASP A 334 -10.86 17.81 -3.45
C ASP A 334 -12.05 17.93 -4.40
N TYR A 335 -13.12 17.16 -4.17
CA TYR A 335 -14.39 17.30 -4.90
C TYR A 335 -15.23 18.47 -4.39
N LEU A 336 -15.31 18.63 -3.06
CA LEU A 336 -16.17 19.62 -2.42
C LEU A 336 -15.70 21.06 -2.65
N ILE A 337 -14.39 21.31 -2.71
CA ILE A 337 -13.84 22.65 -2.92
C ILE A 337 -14.28 23.25 -4.27
N PRO A 338 -14.08 22.58 -5.44
CA PRO A 338 -14.62 23.05 -6.71
C PRO A 338 -16.14 23.21 -6.67
N TYR A 339 -16.86 22.20 -6.17
CA TYR A 339 -18.32 22.23 -6.10
C TYR A 339 -18.85 23.45 -5.34
N ALA A 340 -18.23 23.78 -4.20
CA ALA A 340 -18.65 24.93 -3.40
C ALA A 340 -18.42 26.27 -4.10
N ASN A 341 -17.43 26.36 -4.98
CA ASN A 341 -17.14 27.57 -5.75
C ASN A 341 -17.99 27.68 -7.03
N GLU A 342 -18.42 26.56 -7.60
CA GLU A 342 -19.21 26.54 -8.84
C GLU A 342 -20.72 26.61 -8.56
N ARG A 343 -21.18 25.96 -7.48
CA ARG A 343 -22.60 25.91 -7.14
C ARG A 343 -23.07 27.27 -6.63
N CYS A 344 -23.96 27.91 -7.38
CA CYS A 344 -24.60 29.15 -6.97
C CYS A 344 -25.93 28.91 -6.25
N ALA A 345 -26.15 29.61 -5.13
CA ALA A 345 -27.43 29.69 -4.44
C ALA A 345 -27.58 31.08 -3.81
N PHE A 346 -28.80 31.63 -3.87
CA PHE A 346 -29.07 33.00 -3.39
C PHE A 346 -28.16 34.06 -4.04
N GLY A 347 -27.89 33.91 -5.35
CA GLY A 347 -27.19 34.90 -6.17
C GLY A 347 -25.66 34.84 -6.18
N GLU A 348 -25.02 33.93 -5.42
CA GLU A 348 -23.56 33.80 -5.36
C GLU A 348 -23.12 32.34 -5.12
N PRO A 349 -21.83 32.00 -5.33
CA PRO A 349 -21.28 30.71 -4.94
C PRO A 349 -21.54 30.37 -3.47
N ILE A 350 -21.86 29.11 -3.18
CA ILE A 350 -22.12 28.68 -1.80
C ILE A 350 -20.89 28.80 -0.91
N SER A 351 -19.68 28.83 -1.47
CA SER A 351 -18.43 29.08 -0.74
C SER A 351 -18.37 30.45 -0.07
N HIS A 352 -19.16 31.44 -0.51
CA HIS A 352 -19.25 32.75 0.15
C HIS A 352 -20.03 32.72 1.47
N ARG A 353 -20.79 31.66 1.71
CA ARG A 353 -21.48 31.45 2.99
C ARG A 353 -20.46 30.98 4.02
N GLN A 354 -20.24 31.77 5.08
CA GLN A 354 -19.26 31.47 6.12
C GLN A 354 -19.42 30.06 6.71
N SER A 355 -20.66 29.59 6.91
CA SER A 355 -20.92 28.24 7.42
C SER A 355 -20.41 27.12 6.51
N VAL A 356 -20.42 27.33 5.18
CA VAL A 356 -19.87 26.37 4.20
C VAL A 356 -18.34 26.47 4.19
N ALA A 357 -17.80 27.69 4.16
CA ALA A 357 -16.36 27.92 4.17
C ALA A 357 -15.69 27.34 5.43
N PHE A 358 -16.28 27.54 6.61
CA PHE A 358 -15.78 26.99 7.87
C PHE A 358 -15.80 25.47 7.88
N MET A 359 -16.86 24.84 7.37
CA MET A 359 -16.92 23.38 7.27
C MET A 359 -15.78 22.82 6.40
N LEU A 360 -15.48 23.44 5.25
CA LEU A 360 -14.35 23.01 4.40
C LEU A 360 -13.00 23.27 5.05
N ALA A 361 -12.85 24.37 5.79
CA ALA A 361 -11.63 24.67 6.55
C ALA A 361 -11.40 23.64 7.66
N ASP A 362 -12.43 23.32 8.44
CA ASP A 362 -12.39 22.30 9.49
C ASP A 362 -12.03 20.93 8.92
N MET A 363 -12.66 20.52 7.81
CA MET A 363 -12.30 19.29 7.10
C MET A 363 -10.81 19.27 6.73
N LYS A 364 -10.27 20.38 6.20
CA LYS A 364 -8.84 20.45 5.86
C LYS A 364 -7.94 20.34 7.09
N ILE A 365 -8.28 21.03 8.18
CA ILE A 365 -7.54 21.00 9.44
C ILE A 365 -7.50 19.59 10.00
N GLU A 366 -8.64 18.90 10.05
CA GLU A 366 -8.74 17.53 10.56
C GLU A 366 -7.95 16.55 9.68
N ILE A 367 -8.06 16.63 8.35
CA ILE A 367 -7.33 15.75 7.43
C ILE A 367 -5.81 15.93 7.58
N GLU A 368 -5.31 17.17 7.66
CA GLU A 368 -3.87 17.41 7.87
C GLU A 368 -3.42 16.93 9.26
N SER A 369 -4.25 17.12 10.29
CA SER A 369 -3.96 16.65 11.64
C SER A 369 -3.87 15.12 11.70
N MET A 370 -4.83 14.42 11.08
CA MET A 370 -4.80 12.97 10.93
C MET A 370 -3.52 12.52 10.21
N ARG A 371 -3.16 13.17 9.10
CA ARG A 371 -1.95 12.83 8.34
C ARG A 371 -0.68 12.96 9.17
N LEU A 372 -0.53 14.05 9.91
CA LEU A 372 0.64 14.25 10.78
C LEU A 372 0.73 13.20 11.89
N LEU A 373 -0.41 12.83 12.50
CA LEU A 373 -0.45 11.80 13.54
C LEU A 373 -0.07 10.43 12.98
N VAL A 374 -0.65 10.03 11.85
CA VAL A 374 -0.33 8.76 11.19
C VAL A 374 1.13 8.72 10.74
N TRP A 375 1.64 9.78 10.10
CA TRP A 375 3.04 9.82 9.63
C TRP A 375 4.02 9.73 10.80
N LYS A 376 3.73 10.38 11.93
CA LYS A 376 4.52 10.25 13.15
C LYS A 376 4.54 8.80 13.65
N ALA A 377 3.38 8.15 13.73
CA ALA A 377 3.27 6.76 14.19
C ALA A 377 4.00 5.79 13.25
N VAL A 378 3.81 5.95 11.94
CA VAL A 378 4.48 5.14 10.91
C VAL A 378 6.00 5.35 10.94
N SER A 379 6.48 6.59 11.12
CA SER A 379 7.91 6.89 11.28
C SER A 379 8.53 6.20 12.48
N ARG A 380 7.81 6.09 13.60
CA ARG A 380 8.25 5.34 14.78
C ARG A 380 8.28 3.83 14.51
N PHE A 381 7.24 3.32 13.87
CA PHE A 381 7.16 1.91 13.47
C PHE A 381 8.30 1.49 12.54
N GLU A 382 8.67 2.35 11.58
CA GLU A 382 9.79 2.15 10.67
C GLU A 382 11.14 2.12 11.39
N ARG A 383 11.31 2.95 12.42
CA ARG A 383 12.51 2.96 13.28
C ARG A 383 12.52 1.86 14.35
N ASN A 384 11.51 0.98 14.38
CA ASN A 384 11.29 -0.02 15.42
C ASN A 384 11.24 0.58 16.85
N GLU A 385 10.71 1.80 16.96
CA GLU A 385 10.41 2.45 18.22
C GLU A 385 9.00 2.07 18.70
N ASP A 386 8.69 2.30 19.97
CA ASP A 386 7.33 2.13 20.48
C ASP A 386 6.37 3.14 19.81
N PHE A 387 5.30 2.59 19.25
CA PHE A 387 4.29 3.31 18.49
C PHE A 387 2.86 2.87 18.86
N HIS A 388 2.70 1.95 19.82
CA HIS A 388 1.39 1.37 20.15
C HIS A 388 0.37 2.43 20.54
N ARG A 389 0.78 3.43 21.35
CA ARG A 389 -0.09 4.55 21.73
C ARG A 389 -0.48 5.44 20.54
N ASP A 390 0.41 5.59 19.56
CA ASP A 390 0.19 6.48 18.41
C ASP A 390 -0.61 5.79 17.29
N ALA A 391 -0.69 4.45 17.29
CA ALA A 391 -1.48 3.63 16.38
C ALA A 391 -2.89 3.34 16.93
#